data_AF-A0A2U1CU05-F1
#
_entry.id   AF-A0A2U1CU05-F1
#
_cell.length_a   1.000
_cell.length_b   1.000
_cell.length_c   1.000
_cell.angle_alpha   90.00
_cell.angle_beta   90.00
_cell.angle_gamma   90.00
#
_symmetry.space_group_name_H-M   'P 1'
#
loop_
_entity.id
_entity.type
_entity.pdbx_description
1 polymer ?
#
loop_
_entity_poly.entity_id
_entity_poly.type
_entity_poly.pdbx_seq_one_letter_code
_entity_poly.pdbx_strand_id
1 'polypeptide(L)' 'MPRQARVIVPGLPHHIVQRGHNRQPVFIEEQDFTYYLSNLKEWKQALGLKVYSYCLRTNHVWKHPTNWPLFLN' A
#
# COMPACT_ATOMS: atom_id res chain seq x y z
N MET A 1 -18.82 12.71 12.23
CA MET A 1 -18.50 13.65 11.13
C MET A 1 -18.82 12.96 9.81
N PRO A 2 -19.61 13.58 8.91
CA PRO A 2 -19.86 13.01 7.59
C PRO A 2 -18.54 12.93 6.81
N ARG A 3 -18.20 11.73 6.30
CA ARG A 3 -17.08 11.56 5.38
C ARG A 3 -17.56 11.90 3.98
N GLN A 4 -16.84 12.77 3.31
CA GLN A 4 -17.01 12.98 1.88
C GLN A 4 -16.69 11.68 1.13
N ALA A 5 -17.52 11.35 0.13
CA ALA A 5 -17.29 10.18 -0.70
C ALA A 5 -15.93 10.30 -1.41
N ARG A 6 -15.22 9.18 -1.51
CA ARG A 6 -13.96 9.16 -2.27
C ARG A 6 -14.28 9.29 -3.75
N VAL A 7 -13.63 10.23 -4.43
CA VAL A 7 -13.69 10.33 -5.89
C VAL A 7 -12.88 9.19 -6.48
N ILE A 8 -13.51 8.39 -7.34
CA ILE A 8 -12.87 7.29 -8.07
C ILE A 8 -12.94 7.64 -9.55
N VAL A 9 -11.79 7.79 -10.19
CA VAL A 9 -11.69 8.09 -11.62
C VAL A 9 -11.01 6.93 -12.33
N PRO A 10 -11.70 6.22 -13.25
CA PRO A 10 -11.11 5.13 -13.99
C PRO A 10 -9.82 5.55 -14.73
N GLY A 11 -8.82 4.66 -14.75
CA GLY A 11 -7.56 4.88 -15.47
C GLY A 11 -6.54 5.77 -14.77
N LEU A 12 -6.90 6.44 -13.67
CA LEU A 12 -5.94 7.23 -12.88
C LEU A 12 -5.34 6.42 -11.72
N PRO A 13 -4.07 6.65 -11.37
CA PRO A 13 -3.46 6.02 -10.21
C PRO A 13 -4.11 6.54 -8.93
N HIS A 14 -4.45 5.61 -8.02
CA HIS A 14 -5.01 5.93 -6.71
C HIS A 14 -3.96 5.68 -5.62
N HIS A 15 -3.85 6.60 -4.66
CA HIS A 15 -3.03 6.40 -3.47
C HIS A 15 -3.85 5.71 -2.38
N ILE A 16 -3.52 4.45 -2.08
CA ILE A 16 -4.20 3.64 -1.07
C ILE A 16 -3.39 3.67 0.23
N VAL A 17 -4.07 3.94 1.33
CA VAL A 17 -3.50 4.01 2.68
C VAL A 17 -4.24 3.03 3.58
N GLN A 18 -3.49 2.11 4.20
CA GLN A 18 -3.98 1.18 5.22
C GLN A 18 -3.30 1.51 6.55
N ARG A 19 -4.10 1.55 7.62
CA ARG A 19 -3.65 1.76 8.99
C ARG A 19 -4.20 0.64 9.85
N GLY A 20 -3.48 0.26 10.90
CA GLY A 20 -3.98 -0.71 11.86
C GLY A 20 -5.16 -0.17 12.63
N HIS A 21 -6.07 -1.08 13.02
CA HIS A 21 -7.19 -0.72 13.87
C HIS A 21 -6.68 -0.12 15.19
N ASN A 22 -7.28 0.98 15.66
CA ASN A 22 -6.83 1.69 16.86
C ASN A 22 -5.34 2.06 16.89
N ARG A 23 -4.71 2.30 15.72
CA ARG A 23 -3.27 2.59 15.60
C ARG A 23 -2.38 1.46 16.14
N GLN A 24 -2.91 0.25 16.18
CA GLN A 24 -2.13 -0.94 16.49
C GLN A 24 -1.20 -1.28 15.33
N PRO A 25 -0.07 -1.95 15.60
CA PRO A 25 0.80 -2.43 14.55
C PRO A 25 0.07 -3.37 13.60
N VAL A 26 0.25 -3.16 12.29
CA VAL A 26 -0.21 -4.08 11.23
C VAL A 26 0.85 -5.13 10.95
N PHE A 27 2.11 -4.76 11.09
CA PHE A 27 3.26 -5.64 10.94
C PHE A 27 4.01 -5.64 12.27
N ILE A 28 4.14 -6.82 12.86
CA ILE A 28 4.78 -7.05 14.16
C ILE A 28 6.13 -7.73 13.92
N GLU A 29 6.12 -8.77 13.08
CA GLU A 29 7.29 -9.58 12.75
C GLU A 29 7.71 -9.36 11.28
N GLU A 30 8.94 -9.71 10.94
CA GLU A 30 9.46 -9.59 9.57
C GLU A 30 8.65 -10.43 8.57
N GLN A 31 8.13 -11.56 9.03
CA GLN A 31 7.27 -12.47 8.28
C GLN A 31 5.96 -11.80 7.84
N ASP A 32 5.43 -10.85 8.62
CA ASP A 32 4.19 -10.14 8.27
C ASP A 32 4.40 -9.27 7.02
N PHE A 33 5.58 -8.67 6.88
CA PHE A 33 5.92 -7.85 5.71
C PHE A 33 6.03 -8.73 4.46
N THR A 34 6.73 -9.86 4.57
CA THR A 34 6.93 -10.77 3.42
C THR A 34 5.61 -11.41 2.98
N TYR A 35 4.77 -11.83 3.93
CA TYR A 35 3.42 -12.32 3.68
C TYR A 35 2.53 -11.27 2.99
N TYR A 36 2.61 -10.01 3.42
CA TYR A 36 1.84 -8.95 2.78
C TYR A 36 2.30 -8.68 1.35
N LEU A 37 3.61 -8.71 1.09
CA LEU A 37 4.15 -8.51 -0.24
C LEU A 37 3.82 -9.69 -1.18
N SER A 38 3.80 -10.93 -0.68
CA SER A 38 3.38 -12.09 -1.47
C SER A 38 1.90 -11.97 -1.88
N ASN A 39 1.03 -11.61 -0.93
CA ASN A 39 -0.39 -11.39 -1.21
C ASN A 39 -0.58 -10.23 -2.21
N LEU A 40 0.11 -9.10 -2.02
CA LEU A 40 0.03 -7.96 -2.93
C LEU A 40 0.45 -8.36 -4.35
N LYS A 41 1.49 -9.20 -4.49
CA LYS A 41 1.94 -9.71 -5.78
C LYS A 41 0.91 -10.64 -6.43
N GLU A 42 0.34 -11.56 -5.67
CA GLU A 42 -0.70 -12.48 -6.13
C GLU A 42 -1.91 -11.72 -6.67
N TRP A 43 -2.46 -10.80 -5.86
CA TRP A 43 -3.63 -10.02 -6.25
C TRP A 43 -3.36 -9.03 -7.37
N LYS A 44 -2.15 -8.45 -7.42
CA LYS A 44 -1.72 -7.62 -8.56
C LYS A 44 -1.83 -8.41 -9.87
N GLN A 45 -1.39 -9.67 -9.87
CA GLN A 45 -1.43 -10.54 -11.05
C GLN A 45 -2.87 -10.96 -11.37
N ALA A 46 -3.62 -11.45 -10.37
CA ALA A 46 -4.99 -11.92 -10.55
C ALA A 46 -5.94 -10.83 -11.09
N LEU A 47 -5.71 -9.56 -10.69
CA LEU A 47 -6.56 -8.43 -11.06
C LEU A 47 -5.97 -7.56 -12.18
N GLY A 48 -4.79 -7.90 -12.73
CA GLY A 48 -4.13 -7.12 -13.77
C GLY A 48 -3.76 -5.69 -13.34
N LEU A 49 -3.48 -5.47 -12.05
CA LEU A 49 -3.25 -4.13 -11.50
C LEU A 49 -1.81 -3.65 -11.76
N LYS A 50 -1.66 -2.34 -11.95
CA LYS A 50 -0.35 -1.66 -11.98
C LYS A 50 -0.09 -1.01 -10.62
N VAL A 51 0.90 -1.53 -9.90
CA VAL A 51 1.41 -0.94 -8.65
C VAL A 51 2.68 -0.16 -8.98
N TYR A 52 2.61 1.17 -8.87
CA TYR A 52 3.72 2.06 -9.18
C TYR A 52 4.75 2.15 -8.04
N SER A 53 4.29 2.10 -6.79
CA SER A 53 5.14 2.21 -5.60
C SER A 53 4.38 1.75 -4.35
N TYR A 54 5.10 1.22 -3.36
CA TYR A 54 4.54 0.89 -2.03
C TYR A 54 5.53 1.27 -0.92
N CYS A 55 5.02 1.49 0.30
CA CYS A 55 5.83 1.70 1.49
C CYS A 55 5.13 1.02 2.68
N LEU A 56 5.80 0.08 3.32
CA LEU A 56 5.30 -0.62 4.50
C LEU A 56 5.93 -0.02 5.75
N ARG A 57 5.11 0.32 6.75
CA ARG A 57 5.58 0.64 8.10
C ARG A 57 4.72 -0.10 9.12
N THR A 58 5.32 -0.44 10.24
CA THR A 58 4.70 -1.17 11.36
C THR A 58 3.32 -0.63 11.77
N ASN A 59 3.08 0.69 11.75
CA ASN A 59 1.79 1.30 12.14
C ASN A 59 1.04 2.00 10.98
N HIS A 60 1.67 2.19 9.81
CA HIS A 60 1.11 3.06 8.79
C HIS A 60 1.70 2.92 7.39
N VAL A 61 0.89 2.56 6.41
CA VAL A 61 1.25 2.67 4.98
C VAL A 61 1.10 4.14 4.54
N TRP A 62 2.19 4.91 4.37
CA TRP A 62 2.21 6.24 3.72
C TRP A 62 3.63 6.63 3.22
N LYS A 63 3.69 7.40 2.12
CA LYS A 63 4.77 7.89 1.23
C LYS A 63 5.73 9.02 1.74
N HIS A 64 7.03 8.87 1.39
CA HIS A 64 8.20 9.79 1.21
C HIS A 64 8.66 10.81 2.29
N PRO A 65 10.00 10.93 2.48
CA PRO A 65 10.80 11.93 1.73
C PRO A 65 12.09 11.37 1.07
N THR A 66 12.46 11.97 -0.06
CA THR A 66 13.81 12.10 -0.68
C THR A 66 14.76 10.88 -0.80
N ASN A 67 15.04 10.56 -2.06
CA ASN A 67 16.23 9.88 -2.60
C ASN A 67 16.25 8.34 -2.59
N TRP A 68 15.70 7.72 -3.64
CA TRP A 68 16.29 6.51 -4.23
C TRP A 68 15.80 6.33 -5.68
N PRO A 69 16.69 6.22 -6.69
CA PRO A 69 16.29 5.71 -8.00
C PRO A 69 16.19 4.19 -7.87
N LEU A 70 15.18 3.56 -8.44
CA LEU A 70 15.25 2.24 -9.07
C LEU A 70 13.84 1.93 -9.57
N PHE A 71 13.65 2.21 -10.85
CA PHE A 71 12.63 1.57 -11.65
C PHE A 71 12.87 0.06 -11.56
N LEU A 72 11.95 -0.68 -10.94
CA LEU A 72 11.87 -2.11 -11.13
C LEU A 72 10.87 -2.37 -12.26
N ASN A 73 11.43 -2.86 -13.35
CA ASN A 73 10.73 -3.43 -14.50
C ASN A 73 9.86 -4.62 -14.05
#